data_AF-A0A5B2UKL7-F1
#
_entry.id   AF-A0A5B2UKL7-F1
#
_cell.length_a   1.000
_cell.length_b   1.000
_cell.length_c   1.000
_cell.angle_alpha   90.00
_cell.angle_beta   90.00
_cell.angle_gamma   90.00
#
_symmetry.space_group_name_H-M   'P 1'
#
loop_
_entity.id
_entity.type
_entity.pdbx_description
1 polymer ?
#
loop_
_entity_poly.entity_id
_entity_poly.type
_entity_poly.pdbx_seq_one_letter_code
_entity_poly.pdbx_strand_id
1 'polypeptide(L)'
;MRVITVRTKTELESAKNAGYEQITVEGELANKLKSSKKIAVAGTITIGLLTAALAAVPFTGGLSMAAAVPIATLTGLEIAAIIAAATLGLGLIIALFKGYEEISFEAGKMVLKKKQS
;
A
#
# COMPACT_ATOMS: atom_id res chain seq x y z
N MET A 1 1.70 25.08 1.93
CA MET A 1 2.51 23.85 2.05
C MET A 1 2.23 23.16 3.39
N ARG A 2 1.27 22.23 3.40
CA ARG A 2 0.99 21.35 4.54
C ARG A 2 1.80 20.07 4.45
N VAL A 3 2.71 19.87 5.40
CA VAL A 3 3.59 18.70 5.49
C VAL A 3 3.33 17.96 6.79
N ILE A 4 3.31 16.63 6.77
CA ILE A 4 3.16 15.80 7.96
C ILE A 4 4.04 14.56 7.89
N THR A 5 4.56 14.13 9.04
CA THR A 5 5.25 12.85 9.20
C THR A 5 4.33 11.84 9.87
N VAL A 6 4.23 10.64 9.31
CA VAL A 6 3.33 9.58 9.78
C VAL A 6 4.09 8.26 9.92
N ARG A 7 3.70 7.46 10.91
CA ARG A 7 4.33 6.16 11.20
C ARG A 7 3.33 5.03 11.26
N THR A 8 2.04 5.35 11.35
CA THR A 8 0.94 4.39 11.43
C THR A 8 -0.01 4.50 10.25
N LYS A 9 -0.72 3.40 9.96
CA LYS A 9 -1.75 3.36 8.93
C LYS A 9 -2.82 4.42 9.14
N THR A 10 -3.29 4.58 10.38
CA THR A 10 -4.35 5.55 10.72
C THR A 10 -3.90 6.98 10.47
N GLU A 11 -2.69 7.35 10.89
CA GLU A 11 -2.14 8.68 10.59
C GLU A 11 -2.00 8.92 9.09
N LEU A 12 -1.56 7.90 8.33
CA LEU A 12 -1.47 7.99 6.88
C LEU A 12 -2.84 8.19 6.22
N GLU A 13 -3.86 7.46 6.66
CA GLU A 13 -5.25 7.63 6.20
C GLU A 13 -5.78 9.03 6.52
N SER A 14 -5.59 9.50 7.75
CA SER A 14 -5.99 10.84 8.18
C SER A 14 -5.26 11.92 7.38
N ALA A 15 -3.95 11.78 7.17
CA ALA A 15 -3.15 12.72 6.38
C ALA A 15 -3.60 12.77 4.91
N LYS A 16 -3.85 11.61 4.30
CA LYS A 16 -4.38 11.53 2.94
C LYS A 16 -5.74 12.24 2.85
N ASN A 17 -6.66 11.93 3.77
CA ASN A 17 -8.03 12.45 3.75
C ASN A 17 -8.10 13.95 4.07
N ALA A 18 -7.21 14.45 4.94
CA ALA A 18 -7.04 15.88 5.20
C ALA A 18 -6.34 16.62 4.03
N GLY A 19 -5.87 15.90 3.01
CA GLY A 19 -5.36 16.47 1.78
C GLY A 19 -4.01 17.18 1.93
N TYR A 20 -3.14 16.70 2.82
CA TYR A 20 -1.78 17.24 2.99
C TYR A 20 -1.03 17.27 1.65
N GLU A 21 -0.21 18.31 1.45
CA GLU A 21 0.54 18.48 0.19
C GLU A 21 1.75 17.54 0.13
N GLN A 22 2.31 17.21 1.30
CA GLN A 22 3.41 16.25 1.43
C GLN A 22 3.21 15.38 2.68
N ILE A 23 3.42 14.08 2.51
CA ILE A 23 3.36 13.08 3.57
C ILE A 23 4.69 12.35 3.62
N THR A 24 5.39 12.48 4.73
CA THR A 24 6.61 11.72 5.02
C THR A 24 6.24 10.50 5.84
N VAL A 25 6.40 9.33 5.28
CA VAL A 25 6.13 8.06 5.96
C VAL A 25 7.43 7.48 6.48
N GLU A 26 7.46 7.04 7.73
CA GLU A 26 8.67 6.51 8.35
C GLU A 26 8.47 5.10 8.93
N GLY A 27 9.57 4.37 9.05
CA GLY A 27 9.63 3.05 9.66
C GLY A 27 9.07 1.93 8.79
N GLU A 28 8.52 0.91 9.43
CA GLU A 28 7.99 -0.29 8.77
C GLU A 28 6.88 0.05 7.76
N LEU A 29 6.10 1.10 8.03
CA LEU A 29 5.03 1.56 7.15
C LEU A 29 5.57 1.99 5.78
N ALA A 30 6.71 2.67 5.75
CA ALA A 30 7.35 3.10 4.50
C ALA A 30 7.79 1.89 3.65
N ASN A 31 8.33 0.85 4.29
CA ASN A 31 8.73 -0.38 3.62
C ASN A 31 7.52 -1.12 3.04
N LYS A 32 6.44 -1.25 3.81
CA LYS A 32 5.18 -1.85 3.33
C LYS A 32 4.60 -1.09 2.15
N LEU A 33 4.60 0.24 2.22
CA LEU A 33 4.16 1.08 1.11
C LEU A 33 5.01 0.87 -0.14
N LYS A 34 6.34 0.80 0.02
CA LYS A 34 7.27 0.55 -1.08
C LYS A 34 6.99 -0.77 -1.78
N SER A 35 6.85 -1.86 -1.01
CA SER A 35 6.49 -3.17 -1.55
C SER A 35 5.12 -3.16 -2.24
N SER A 36 4.15 -2.45 -1.68
CA SER A 36 2.79 -2.37 -2.23
C SER A 36 2.62 -1.44 -3.43
N LYS A 37 3.64 -0.64 -3.79
CA LYS A 37 3.55 0.32 -4.91
C LYS A 37 3.19 -0.35 -6.24
N LYS A 38 3.76 -1.53 -6.52
CA LYS A 38 3.48 -2.30 -7.74
C LYS A 38 1.99 -2.68 -7.86
N ILE A 39 1.31 -2.84 -6.73
CA ILE A 39 -0.12 -3.16 -6.67
C ILE A 39 -0.97 -1.96 -7.11
N ALA A 40 -0.59 -0.75 -6.68
CA ALA A 40 -1.35 0.45 -6.98
C ALA A 40 -1.37 0.81 -8.47
N VAL A 41 -0.33 0.39 -9.20
CA VAL A 41 -0.20 0.56 -10.65
C VAL A 41 -0.58 -0.69 -11.45
N ALA A 42 -1.04 -1.75 -10.76
CA ALA A 42 -1.46 -2.98 -11.42
C ALA A 42 -2.76 -2.75 -12.23
N GLY A 43 -2.97 -3.58 -13.25
CA GLY A 43 -4.18 -3.55 -14.07
C GLY A 43 -5.44 -3.91 -13.26
N THR A 44 -6.60 -3.47 -13.76
CA THR A 44 -7.92 -3.74 -13.14
C THR A 44 -8.19 -5.22 -12.94
N ILE A 45 -7.74 -6.09 -13.85
CA ILE A 45 -7.85 -7.56 -13.74
C ILE A 45 -7.06 -8.06 -12.52
N THR A 46 -5.79 -7.66 -12.39
CA THR A 46 -4.92 -8.05 -11.27
C THR A 46 -5.49 -7.57 -9.93
N ILE A 47 -6.00 -6.33 -9.88
CA ILE A 47 -6.67 -5.79 -8.69
C ILE A 47 -7.93 -6.59 -8.35
N GLY A 48 -8.72 -6.97 -9.36
CA GLY A 48 -9.93 -7.79 -9.18
C GLY A 48 -9.61 -9.17 -8.61
N LEU A 49 -8.61 -9.86 -9.17
CA LEU A 49 -8.13 -11.15 -8.66
C LEU A 49 -7.62 -11.05 -7.22
N LEU A 50 -6.81 -10.03 -6.93
CA LEU A 50 -6.28 -9.81 -5.60
C LEU A 50 -7.40 -9.51 -4.59
N THR A 51 -8.39 -8.70 -4.97
CA THR A 51 -9.54 -8.38 -4.12
C THR A 51 -10.38 -9.62 -3.82
N ALA A 52 -10.69 -10.42 -4.85
CA ALA A 52 -11.45 -11.66 -4.69
C ALA A 52 -10.70 -12.67 -3.81
N ALA A 53 -9.39 -12.81 -4.02
CA ALA A 53 -8.57 -13.71 -3.23
C ALA A 53 -8.44 -13.27 -1.77
N LEU A 54 -8.22 -11.98 -1.51
CA LEU A 54 -8.18 -11.45 -0.15
C LEU A 54 -9.54 -11.59 0.55
N ALA A 55 -10.66 -11.43 -0.15
CA ALA A 55 -12.00 -11.61 0.43
C ALA A 55 -12.31 -13.08 0.79
N ALA A 56 -11.73 -14.04 0.05
CA ALA A 56 -11.93 -15.46 0.29
C ALA A 56 -11.06 -16.03 1.45
N VAL A 57 -10.10 -15.25 1.96
CA VAL A 57 -9.14 -15.72 2.97
C VAL A 57 -9.50 -15.19 4.36
N PRO A 58 -9.69 -16.07 5.36
CA PRO A 58 -9.79 -15.63 6.75
C PRO A 58 -8.41 -15.13 7.23
N PHE A 59 -8.31 -13.84 7.57
CA PHE A 59 -7.09 -13.20 8.09
C PHE A 59 -6.85 -13.46 9.58
N THR A 60 -6.92 -14.71 10.00
CA THR A 60 -6.54 -15.15 11.34
C THR A 60 -5.06 -15.55 11.29
N GLY A 61 -4.19 -14.69 11.84
CA GLY A 61 -2.74 -14.69 11.61
C GLY A 61 -2.03 -16.04 11.75
N GLY A 62 -1.07 -16.30 10.85
CA GLY A 62 -0.18 -17.46 10.85
C GLY A 62 -0.31 -18.35 9.61
N LEU A 63 -1.53 -18.82 9.31
CA LEU A 63 -1.80 -19.75 8.20
C LEU A 63 -2.07 -19.05 6.84
N SER A 64 -2.43 -17.76 6.85
CA SER A 64 -2.77 -17.00 5.63
C SER A 64 -1.61 -16.79 4.65
N MET A 65 -0.36 -17.08 5.05
CA MET A 65 0.81 -16.95 4.17
C MET A 65 0.85 -18.03 3.09
N ALA A 66 0.29 -19.23 3.35
CA ALA A 66 0.17 -20.28 2.34
C ALA A 66 -0.82 -19.88 1.23
N ALA A 67 -1.87 -19.13 1.56
CA ALA A 67 -2.82 -18.61 0.58
C ALA A 67 -2.23 -17.49 -0.31
N ALA A 68 -1.20 -16.78 0.16
CA ALA A 68 -0.52 -15.76 -0.63
C ALA A 68 0.32 -16.36 -1.77
N VAL A 69 0.75 -17.62 -1.66
CA VAL A 69 1.55 -18.30 -2.70
C VAL A 69 0.76 -18.47 -4.00
N PRO A 70 -0.45 -19.07 -4.00
CA PRO A 70 -1.31 -19.11 -5.20
C PRO A 70 -1.61 -17.73 -5.77
N ILE A 71 -1.83 -16.73 -4.91
CA ILE A 71 -2.14 -15.37 -5.36
C ILE A 71 -0.93 -14.75 -6.07
N ALA A 72 0.27 -14.94 -5.53
CA ALA A 72 1.51 -14.46 -6.13
C ALA A 72 1.77 -15.09 -7.50
N THR A 73 1.53 -16.40 -7.67
CA THR A 73 1.65 -17.06 -8.99
C THR A 73 0.62 -16.57 -9.99
N LEU A 74 -0.61 -16.30 -9.56
CA LEU A 74 -1.69 -15.81 -10.44
C LEU A 74 -1.52 -14.34 -10.83
N THR A 75 -1.03 -13.52 -9.93
CA THR A 75 -0.94 -12.06 -10.12
C THR A 75 0.44 -11.58 -10.54
N GLY A 76 1.48 -12.42 -10.43
CA GLY A 76 2.88 -12.05 -10.64
C GLY A 76 3.42 -11.09 -9.57
N LEU A 77 2.70 -10.93 -8.46
CA LEU A 77 2.97 -9.96 -7.42
C LEU A 77 3.80 -10.61 -6.31
N GLU A 78 4.73 -9.86 -5.74
CA GLU A 78 5.55 -10.35 -4.63
C GLU A 78 4.68 -10.64 -3.41
N ILE A 79 4.97 -11.74 -2.71
CA ILE A 79 4.24 -12.13 -1.49
C ILE A 79 4.30 -11.00 -0.44
N ALA A 80 5.46 -10.34 -0.30
CA ALA A 80 5.60 -9.18 0.58
C ALA A 80 4.67 -8.03 0.21
N ALA A 81 4.44 -7.78 -1.08
CA ALA A 81 3.50 -6.78 -1.57
C ALA A 81 2.06 -7.17 -1.23
N ILE A 82 1.68 -8.44 -1.41
CA ILE A 82 0.34 -8.96 -1.08
C ILE A 82 0.06 -8.84 0.42
N ILE A 83 1.03 -9.18 1.26
CA ILE A 83 0.95 -9.02 2.72
C ILE A 83 0.81 -7.54 3.10
N ALA A 84 1.63 -6.67 2.49
CA ALA A 84 1.50 -5.22 2.69
C ALA A 84 0.11 -4.71 2.27
N ALA A 85 -0.43 -5.22 1.17
CA ALA A 85 -1.78 -4.92 0.70
C ALA A 85 -2.88 -5.36 1.67
N ALA A 86 -2.76 -6.58 2.21
CA ALA A 86 -3.70 -7.10 3.20
C ALA A 86 -3.68 -6.29 4.50
N THR A 87 -2.49 -5.86 4.94
CA THR A 87 -2.32 -5.11 6.20
C THR A 87 -2.73 -3.64 6.08
N LEU A 88 -2.29 -2.96 5.02
CA LEU A 88 -2.59 -1.54 4.79
C LEU A 88 -4.00 -1.33 4.22
N GLY A 89 -4.53 -2.31 3.50
CA GLY A 89 -5.78 -2.21 2.77
C GLY A 89 -5.56 -1.76 1.33
N LEU A 90 -6.11 -2.53 0.38
CA LEU A 90 -5.94 -2.29 -1.06
C LEU A 90 -6.41 -0.90 -1.48
N GLY A 91 -7.57 -0.47 -0.97
CA GLY A 91 -8.16 0.82 -1.30
C GLY A 91 -7.29 2.00 -0.87
N LEU A 92 -6.65 1.91 0.31
CA LEU A 92 -5.73 2.94 0.78
C LEU A 92 -4.53 3.06 -0.16
N ILE A 93 -3.88 1.94 -0.47
CA ILE A 93 -2.70 1.90 -1.35
C ILE A 93 -3.03 2.50 -2.72
N ILE A 94 -4.11 2.03 -3.36
CA ILE A 94 -4.53 2.50 -4.68
C ILE A 94 -4.84 4.00 -4.64
N ALA A 95 -5.63 4.45 -3.67
CA ALA A 95 -6.02 5.85 -3.58
C ALA A 95 -4.83 6.77 -3.27
N LEU A 96 -3.88 6.31 -2.45
CA LEU A 96 -2.66 7.05 -2.12
C LEU A 96 -1.79 7.25 -3.36
N PHE A 97 -1.40 6.18 -4.06
CA PHE A 97 -0.51 6.29 -5.24
C PHE A 97 -1.20 6.85 -6.49
N LYS A 98 -2.54 6.86 -6.53
CA LYS A 98 -3.27 7.65 -7.53
C LYS A 98 -3.15 9.15 -7.26
N GLY A 99 -3.34 9.59 -6.02
CA GLY A 99 -3.34 11.01 -5.65
C GLY A 99 -1.99 11.60 -5.25
N TYR A 100 -0.98 10.77 -5.00
CA TYR A 100 0.35 11.18 -4.55
C TYR A 100 1.45 10.49 -5.39
N GLU A 101 2.57 11.17 -5.50
CA GLU A 101 3.80 10.74 -6.16
C GLU A 101 4.88 10.49 -5.13
N GLU A 102 5.57 9.36 -5.27
CA GLU A 102 6.79 9.12 -4.51
C GLU A 102 7.92 9.97 -5.08
N ILE A 103 8.42 10.92 -4.30
CA ILE A 103 9.53 11.79 -4.68
C ILE A 103 10.87 11.34 -4.09
N SER A 104 10.84 10.56 -3.01
CA SER A 104 12.04 9.96 -2.39
C SER A 104 11.69 8.72 -1.58
N PHE A 105 12.62 7.76 -1.56
CA PHE A 105 12.60 6.64 -0.65
C PHE A 105 14.02 6.31 -0.20
N GLU A 106 14.30 6.50 1.09
CA GLU A 106 15.62 6.29 1.68
C GLU A 106 15.48 5.66 3.07
N ALA A 107 16.20 4.56 3.33
CA ALA A 107 16.36 3.95 4.66
C ALA A 107 15.06 3.85 5.52
N GLY A 108 13.96 3.36 4.94
CA GLY A 108 12.68 3.23 5.66
C GLY A 108 11.92 4.56 5.85
N LYS A 109 12.25 5.56 5.03
CA LYS A 109 11.54 6.82 4.93
C LYS A 109 11.07 7.01 3.49
N MET A 110 9.77 7.19 3.30
CA MET A 110 9.15 7.48 2.01
C MET A 110 8.59 8.89 2.04
N VAL A 111 8.88 9.70 1.02
CA VAL A 111 8.28 11.03 0.87
C VAL A 111 7.30 10.99 -0.29
N LEU A 112 6.04 11.28 0.02
CA LEU A 112 4.93 11.34 -0.92
C LEU A 112 4.50 12.79 -1.09
N LYS A 113 4.42 13.27 -2.34
CA LYS A 113 3.92 14.59 -2.69
C LYS A 113 2.59 14.46 -3.41
N LYS A 114 1.60 15.26 -3.04
CA LYS A 114 0.29 15.26 -3.70
C LYS A 114 0.45 15.68 -5.17
N LYS A 115 -0.17 14.94 -6.09
CA LYS A 115 -0.24 15.32 -7.50
C LYS A 115 -1.01 16.62 -7.64
N GLN A 116 -0.46 17.57 -8.39
CA GLN A 116 -1.22 18.73 -8.82
C GLN A 116 -2.01 18.29 -10.06
N SER A 117 -3.34 18.31 -9.94
CA SER A 117 -4.25 18.20 -11.08
C SER A 117 -4.30 19.49 -11.88
#